data_AF-A0A0B3AXN4-F1
#
_entry.id   AF-A0A0B3AXN4-F1
#
_cell.length_a   1.000
_cell.length_b   1.000
_cell.length_c   1.000
_cell.angle_alpha   90.00
_cell.angle_beta   90.00
_cell.angle_gamma   90.00
#
_symmetry.space_group_name_H-M   'P 1'
#
loop_
_entity.id
_entity.type
_entity.pdbx_description
1 polymer ?
#
loop_
_entity_poly.entity_id
_entity_poly.type
_entity_poly.pdbx_seq_one_letter_code
_entity_poly.pdbx_strand_id
1 'polypeptide(L)' 'QEAKKGMEVAISINDAVCGRNLFEEDELYSLIPKEQFAEIQKLKECFTQAELELAEEIREKQKKIKA' A
#
# COMPACT_ATOMS: atom_id res chain seq x y z
N GLN A 1 12.80 5.64 8.76
CA GLN A 1 12.29 6.89 8.17
C GLN A 1 10.91 6.58 7.59
N GLU A 2 9.98 7.53 7.61
CA GLU A 2 8.58 7.34 7.20
C GLU A 2 8.07 8.55 6.40
N ALA A 3 7.06 8.34 5.56
CA ALA A 3 6.33 9.39 4.86
C ALA A 3 4.82 9.21 5.11
N LYS A 4 4.10 10.32 5.27
CA LYS A 4 2.67 10.36 5.60
C LYS A 4 1.88 11.08 4.51
N LYS A 5 0.55 11.01 4.62
CA LYS A 5 -0.38 11.67 3.70
C LYS A 5 0.00 13.15 3.47
N GLY A 6 0.11 13.52 2.20
CA GLY A 6 0.43 14.89 1.76
C GLY A 6 1.93 15.20 1.66
N MET A 7 2.81 14.28 2.05
CA MET A 7 4.25 14.43 1.80
C MET A 7 4.60 14.01 0.37
N GLU A 8 5.38 14.83 -0.32
CA GLU A 8 6.00 14.49 -1.60
C GLU A 8 7.46 14.11 -1.37
N VAL A 9 7.83 12.88 -1.74
CA VAL A 9 9.15 12.30 -1.47
C VAL A 9 9.66 11.54 -2.68
N ALA A 10 10.98 11.58 -2.89
CA ALA A 10 11.65 10.73 -3.86
C ALA A 10 11.95 9.37 -3.21
N ILE A 11 11.40 8.29 -3.77
CA ILE A 11 11.67 6.91 -3.34
C ILE A 11 12.34 6.13 -4.46
N SER A 12 13.34 5.32 -4.12
CA SER A 12 13.92 4.37 -5.06
C SER A 12 13.09 3.10 -5.07
N ILE A 13 12.61 2.69 -6.25
CA ILE A 13 11.93 1.40 -6.46
C ILE A 13 12.90 0.49 -7.21
N ASN A 14 13.29 -0.61 -6.58
CA ASN A 14 14.23 -1.56 -7.18
C ASN A 14 13.60 -2.27 -8.39
N ASP A 15 14.40 -2.50 -9.43
CA ASP A 15 14.06 -3.28 -10.63
C ASP A 15 12.88 -2.75 -11.48
N ALA A 16 12.37 -1.55 -11.16
CA ALA A 16 11.30 -0.92 -11.89
C ALA A 16 11.82 0.01 -13.00
N VAL A 17 11.22 -0.06 -14.18
CA VAL A 17 11.50 0.82 -15.32
C VAL A 17 10.28 1.69 -15.63
N CYS A 18 10.43 3.02 -15.49
CA CYS A 18 9.39 3.98 -15.90
C CYS A 18 9.13 3.87 -17.42
N GLY A 19 7.86 3.93 -17.82
CA GLY A 19 7.42 3.72 -19.21
C GLY A 19 7.32 2.24 -19.62
N ARG A 20 7.61 1.30 -18.71
CA ARG A 20 7.47 -0.14 -18.96
C ARG A 20 6.71 -0.86 -17.85
N ASN A 21 7.13 -0.67 -16.59
CA ASN A 21 6.51 -1.28 -15.41
C ASN A 21 5.58 -0.32 -14.69
N LEU A 22 5.93 0.98 -14.69
CA LEU A 22 5.22 2.08 -14.03
C LEU A 22 5.12 3.24 -15.02
N PHE A 23 4.03 3.99 -14.95
CA PHE A 23 3.81 5.22 -15.73
C PHE A 23 3.58 6.41 -14.81
N GLU A 24 3.69 7.61 -15.37
CA GLU A 24 3.29 8.82 -14.66
C GLU A 24 1.80 8.74 -14.33
N GLU A 25 1.40 9.37 -13.23
CA GLU A 25 0.03 9.38 -12.70
C GLU A 25 -0.48 8.02 -12.18
N ASP A 26 0.33 6.96 -12.19
CA ASP A 26 -0.02 5.69 -11.55
C ASP A 26 -0.15 5.84 -10.02
N GLU A 27 -1.23 5.31 -9.47
CA GLU A 27 -1.40 5.14 -8.03
C GLU A 27 -0.84 3.80 -7.57
N LEU A 28 0.27 3.85 -6.83
CA LEU A 28 0.92 2.66 -6.28
C LEU A 28 0.42 2.36 -4.86
N TYR A 29 0.26 1.07 -4.57
CA TYR A 29 -0.17 0.58 -3.26
C TYR A 29 0.90 -0.34 -2.65
N SER A 30 0.95 -0.37 -1.32
CA SER A 30 1.78 -1.34 -0.59
C SER A 30 1.30 -2.76 -0.82
N LEU A 31 2.24 -3.67 -1.10
CA LEU A 31 1.98 -5.10 -1.13
C LEU A 31 2.02 -5.67 0.31
N ILE A 32 0.85 -6.00 0.87
CA ILE A 32 0.74 -6.52 2.23
C ILE A 32 0.48 -8.04 2.18
N PRO A 33 1.34 -8.88 2.76
CA PRO A 33 1.10 -10.32 2.88
C PRO A 33 -0.24 -10.64 3.53
N LYS A 34 -0.94 -11.68 3.04
CA LYS A 34 -2.29 -12.04 3.50
C LYS A 34 -2.37 -12.24 5.02
N GLU A 35 -1.32 -12.80 5.61
CA GLU A 35 -1.24 -13.10 7.04
C GLU A 35 -1.13 -11.84 7.90
N GLN A 36 -0.53 -10.77 7.37
CA GLN A 36 -0.31 -9.51 8.10
C GLN A 36 -1.59 -8.68 8.27
N PHE A 37 -2.63 -8.89 7.45
CA PHE A 37 -3.91 -8.21 7.67
C PHE A 37 -4.54 -8.58 9.02
N ALA A 38 -4.34 -9.81 9.50
CA ALA A 38 -4.80 -10.21 10.83
C ALA A 38 -4.04 -9.47 11.94
N GLU A 39 -2.77 -9.14 11.73
CA GLU A 39 -1.95 -8.36 12.67
C GLU A 39 -2.38 -6.89 12.70
N ILE A 40 -2.66 -6.29 11.53
CA ILE A 40 -3.20 -4.92 11.43
C ILE A 40 -4.49 -4.80 12.25
N GLN A 41 -5.40 -5.79 12.16
CA GLN A 41 -6.65 -5.79 12.94
C GLN A 41 -6.42 -5.89 14.45
N LYS A 42 -5.40 -6.64 14.90
CA LYS A 42 -5.03 -6.72 16.33
C LYS A 42 -4.44 -5.39 16.83
N LEU A 43 -3.76 -4.66 15.96
CA LEU A 43 -3.11 -3.38 16.26
C LEU A 43 -3.94 -2.16 15.84
N LYS A 44 -5.25 -2.32 15.58
CA LYS A 44 -6.11 -1.27 15.03
C LYS A 44 -6.07 0.06 15.80
N GLU A 45 -5.81 0.01 17.11
CA GLU A 45 -5.70 1.19 17.97
C GLU A 45 -4.46 2.05 17.66
N CYS A 46 -3.48 1.50 16.94
CA CYS A 46 -2.28 2.20 16.48
C CYS A 46 -2.47 2.90 15.14
N PHE A 47 -3.61 2.72 14.48
CA PHE A 47 -3.89 3.27 13.16
C PHE A 47 -5.02 4.30 13.24
N THR A 48 -4.96 5.27 12.34
CA THR A 48 -6.08 6.14 12.07
C THR A 48 -7.17 5.37 11.33
N GLN A 49 -8.42 5.85 11.43
CA GLN A 49 -9.55 5.27 10.68
C GLN A 49 -9.27 5.23 9.16
N ALA A 50 -8.63 6.26 8.62
CA ALA A 50 -8.27 6.33 7.21
C ALA A 50 -7.23 5.27 6.79
N GLU A 51 -6.26 4.97 7.65
CA GLU A 51 -5.28 3.90 7.38
C GLU A 51 -5.91 2.51 7.44
N LEU A 52 -6.88 2.29 8.35
CA LEU A 52 -7.63 1.04 8.43
C LEU A 52 -8.51 0.83 7.18
N GLU A 53 -9.16 1.88 6.70
CA GLU A 53 -9.93 1.86 5.46
C GLU A 53 -9.04 1.57 4.24
N LEU A 54 -7.87 2.20 4.18
CA LEU A 54 -6.88 1.94 3.12
C LEU A 54 -6.36 0.50 3.17
N ALA A 55 -6.12 -0.06 4.36
CA ALA A 55 -5.70 -1.45 4.50
C ALA A 55 -6.77 -2.42 3.96
N GLU A 56 -8.04 -2.18 4.23
CA GLU A 56 -9.14 -2.97 3.68
C GLU A 56 -9.26 -2.81 2.15
N GLU A 57 -9.07 -1.60 1.62
CA GLU A 57 -9.01 -1.35 0.18
C GLU A 57 -7.90 -2.18 -0.50
N ILE A 58 -6.67 -2.12 0.05
CA ILE A 58 -5.52 -2.90 -0.42
C ILE A 58 -5.85 -4.39 -0.40
N ARG A 59 -6.48 -4.89 0.68
CA ARG A 59 -6.88 -6.29 0.80
C ARG A 59 -7.80 -6.72 -0.33
N GLU A 60 -8.81 -5.93 -0.65
CA GLU A 60 -9.76 -6.24 -1.73
C GLU A 60 -9.13 -6.17 -3.12
N LYS A 61 -8.23 -5.20 -3.38
CA LYS A 61 -7.47 -5.15 -4.65
C LYS A 61 -6.59 -6.39 -4.82
N GLN A 62 -5.85 -6.78 -3.79
CA GLN A 62 -4.97 -7.96 -3.84
C GLN A 62 -5.73 -9.28 -3.98
N LYS A 63 -6.98 -9.39 -3.50
CA LYS A 63 -7.83 -10.56 -3.76
C LYS A 63 -8.17 -10.69 -5.24
N LYS A 64 -8.51 -9.58 -5.91
CA LYS A 64 -8.87 -9.57 -7.33
C LYS A 64 -7.69 -9.92 -8.25
N ILE A 65 -6.47 -9.54 -7.87
CA ILE A 65 -5.25 -9.84 -8.66
C ILE A 65 -4.87 -11.32 -8.62
N LYS A 66 -5.27 -12.05 -7.56
CA LYS A 66 -4.96 -13.48 -7.38
C LYS A 66 -6.04 -14.44 -7.91
N ALA A 67 -7.14 -13.91 -8.45
CA ALA A 67 -8.22 -14.68 -9.07
C ALA A 67 -8.05 -14.73 -10.59
#